data_AF-A0AAV4LIB6-F1
#
_entry.id   AF-A0AAV4LIB6-F1
#
_cell.length_a   1.000
_cell.length_b   1.000
_cell.length_c   1.000
_cell.angle_alpha   90.00
_cell.angle_beta   90.00
_cell.angle_gamma   90.00
#
_symmetry.space_group_name_H-M   'P 1'
#
loop_
_entity.id
_entity.type
_entity.pdbx_description
1 polymer ?
#
loop_
_entity_poly.entity_id
_entity_poly.type
_entity_poly.pdbx_seq_one_letter_code
_entity_poly.pdbx_strand_id
1 'polypeptide(L)' 'MGIRVAHNLISANVLDFIELSPEYSILEIVATRKMIGRSLAELDIRKKFGCNVLAIRNGQKFNIFQKRKM' A
#
# COMPACT_ATOMS: atom_id res chain seq x y z
N MET A 1 9.04 -17.96 8.68
CA MET A 1 8.41 -18.24 7.36
C MET A 1 6.90 -18.47 7.43
N GLY A 2 6.34 -19.10 8.48
CA GLY A 2 4.88 -19.33 8.59
C GLY A 2 4.01 -18.09 8.81
N ILE A 3 4.48 -17.12 9.61
CA ILE A 3 3.73 -15.88 9.92
C ILE A 3 3.35 -15.11 8.65
N ARG A 4 4.26 -15.05 7.66
CA ARG A 4 4.00 -14.35 6.40
C ARG A 4 2.88 -14.98 5.58
N VAL A 5 2.84 -16.31 5.55
CA VAL A 5 1.79 -17.06 4.86
C VAL A 5 0.45 -16.89 5.57
N ALA A 6 0.43 -16.92 6.91
CA ALA A 6 -0.78 -16.71 7.70
C ALA A 6 -1.37 -15.29 7.51
N HIS A 7 -0.54 -14.24 7.51
CA HIS A 7 -1.03 -12.88 7.29
C HIS A 7 -1.63 -12.67 5.88
N ASN A 8 -1.02 -13.26 4.85
CA ASN A 8 -1.55 -13.20 3.47
C ASN A 8 -2.87 -13.98 3.31
N LEU A 9 -3.08 -15.04 4.09
CA LEU A 9 -4.33 -15.81 4.07
C LEU A 9 -5.50 -15.08 4.76
N ILE A 10 -5.22 -14.22 5.74
CA ILE A 10 -6.25 -13.58 6.57
C ILE A 10 -6.70 -12.22 5.97
N SER A 11 -5.86 -11.53 5.20
CA SER A 11 -6.21 -10.25 4.56
C SER A 11 -6.39 -10.39 3.05
N ALA A 12 -7.64 -10.42 2.60
CA ALA A 12 -8.05 -10.66 1.21
C ALA A 12 -7.43 -9.74 0.13
N ASN A 13 -6.77 -8.64 0.52
CA ASN A 13 -6.19 -7.68 -0.42
C ASN A 13 -4.71 -7.40 -0.19
N VAL A 14 -4.01 -8.08 0.74
CA VAL A 14 -2.57 -7.88 0.99
C VAL A 14 -1.80 -8.93 0.20
N LEU A 15 -0.96 -8.49 -0.74
CA LEU A 15 -0.15 -9.36 -1.60
C LEU A 15 1.20 -9.67 -0.96
N ASP A 16 1.83 -8.64 -0.40
CA ASP A 16 3.14 -8.74 0.25
C ASP A 16 3.26 -7.70 1.36
N PHE A 17 4.14 -7.97 2.32
CA PHE A 17 4.48 -7.02 3.36
C PHE A 17 5.97 -7.09 3.71
N ILE A 18 6.53 -5.92 4.00
CA ILE A 18 7.90 -5.75 4.47
C ILE A 18 7.83 -4.99 5.78
N GLU A 19 8.24 -5.64 6.87
CA GLU A 19 8.37 -5.00 8.17
C GLU A 19 9.69 -4.24 8.23
N LEU A 20 9.64 -2.95 8.60
CA LEU A 20 10.82 -2.08 8.72
C LEU A 20 11.25 -1.94 10.18
N SER A 21 10.29 -1.82 11.08
CA SER A 21 10.45 -1.79 12.53
C SER A 21 9.15 -2.29 13.19
N PRO A 22 9.13 -2.50 14.52
CA PRO A 22 7.91 -2.89 15.24
C PRO A 22 6.71 -1.94 15.00
N GLU A 23 6.98 -0.68 14.66
CA GLU A 23 5.98 0.37 14.46
C GLU A 23 5.66 0.64 12.97
N TYR A 24 6.52 0.19 12.05
CA TYR A 24 6.40 0.55 10.62
C TYR A 24 6.53 -0.66 9.71
N SER A 25 5.59 -0.76 8.77
CA SER A 25 5.60 -1.74 7.68
C SER A 25 5.18 -1.11 6.36
N ILE A 26 5.66 -1.71 5.27
CA ILE A 26 5.22 -1.44 3.90
C ILE A 26 4.34 -2.61 3.47
N LEU A 27 3.17 -2.31 2.91
CA LEU A 27 2.25 -3.30 2.39
C LEU A 27 1.99 -3.07 0.90
N GLU A 28 2.00 -4.14 0.12
CA GLU A 28 1.45 -4.16 -1.24
C GLU A 28 -0.02 -4.61 -1.17
N ILE A 29 -0.93 -3.74 -1.62
CA ILE A 29 -2.37 -4.00 -1.60
C ILE A 29 -2.98 -3.97 -2.99
N VAL A 30 -3.94 -4.86 -3.24
CA VAL A 30 -4.77 -4.81 -4.45
C VAL A 30 -5.74 -3.63 -4.33
N ALA A 31 -5.76 -2.77 -5.36
CA ALA A 31 -6.70 -1.66 -5.42
C ALA A 31 -8.15 -2.18 -5.45
N THR A 32 -8.95 -1.77 -4.47
CA THR A 32 -10.37 -2.14 -4.41
C THR A 32 -11.20 -1.32 -5.41
N ARG A 33 -12.41 -1.79 -5.74
CA ARG A 33 -13.35 -1.06 -6.61
C ARG A 33 -13.64 0.38 -6.15
N LYS A 34 -13.53 0.66 -4.85
CA LYS A 34 -13.73 2.00 -4.27
C LYS A 34 -12.60 2.98 -4.60
N MET A 35 -11.43 2.48 -4.99
CA MET A 35 -10.24 3.27 -5.32
C MET A 35 -10.14 3.56 -6.82
N ILE A 36 -10.78 2.74 -7.66
CA ILE A 36 -10.72 2.88 -9.12
C ILE A 36 -11.37 4.20 -9.55
N GLY A 37 -10.69 4.92 -10.44
CA GLY A 37 -11.17 6.19 -10.99
C GLY A 37 -11.05 7.39 -10.06
N ARG A 38 -10.50 7.22 -8.85
CA ARG A 38 -10.28 8.30 -7.89
C ARG A 38 -8.82 8.72 -7.81
N SER A 39 -8.58 10.00 -7.59
CA SER A 39 -7.24 10.52 -7.31
C SER A 39 -6.82 10.22 -5.87
N LEU A 40 -5.52 10.23 -5.59
CA LEU A 40 -5.00 10.09 -4.22
C LEU A 40 -5.53 11.21 -3.29
N ALA A 41 -5.77 12.40 -3.83
CA ALA A 41 -6.33 13.53 -3.08
C ALA A 41 -7.79 13.26 -2.65
N GLU A 42 -8.61 12.68 -3.53
CA GLU A 42 -10.00 12.31 -3.20
C GLU A 42 -10.07 11.15 -2.19
N LEU A 43 -9.14 10.20 -2.31
CA LEU A 43 -9.05 9.08 -1.39
C LEU A 43 -8.59 9.52 0.00
N ASP A 44 -7.72 10.53 0.06
CA ASP A 44 -7.20 11.14 1.31
C ASP A 44 -6.66 10.08 2.29
N ILE A 45 -5.88 9.14 1.75
CA ILE A 45 -5.42 7.93 2.46
C ILE A 45 -4.64 8.26 3.73
N ARG A 46 -3.76 9.27 3.65
CA ARG A 46 -2.95 9.70 4.80
C ARG A 46 -3.82 10.20 5.94
N LYS A 47 -4.83 11.04 5.66
CA LYS A 47 -5.69 11.59 6.70
C LYS A 47 -6.64 10.54 7.28
N LYS A 48 -7.19 9.66 6.43
CA LYS A 48 -8.19 8.67 6.85
C LYS A 48 -7.59 7.46 7.56
N PHE A 49 -6.41 7.02 7.15
CA PHE A 49 -5.83 5.76 7.61
C PHE A 49 -4.45 5.92 8.26
N GLY A 50 -3.86 7.11 8.26
CA GLY A 50 -2.49 7.32 8.77
C GLY A 50 -1.39 6.73 7.86
N CYS A 51 -1.73 6.25 6.67
CA CYS A 51 -0.80 5.56 5.78
C CYS A 51 -0.28 6.45 4.65
N ASN A 52 0.94 6.18 4.18
CA ASN A 52 1.50 6.82 2.99
C ASN A 52 1.48 5.89 1.79
N VAL A 53 1.09 6.43 0.63
CA VAL A 53 1.25 5.74 -0.65
C VAL A 53 2.65 6.03 -1.18
N LEU A 54 3.46 4.97 -1.28
CA LEU A 54 4.84 5.06 -1.80
C LEU A 54 4.88 4.87 -3.32
N ALA A 55 4.07 3.97 -3.85
CA ALA A 55 4.00 3.68 -5.28
C ALA A 55 2.61 3.19 -5.70
N ILE A 56 2.32 3.31 -7.00
CA ILE A 56 1.14 2.72 -7.65
C ILE A 56 1.61 1.88 -8.83
N ARG A 57 1.20 0.61 -8.85
CA ARG A 57 1.44 -0.33 -9.97
C ARG A 57 0.16 -0.51 -10.78
N ASN A 58 0.23 -0.28 -12.09
CA ASN A 58 -0.83 -0.57 -13.04
C ASN A 58 -0.29 -1.47 -14.15
N GLY A 59 -0.53 -2.78 -14.01
CA GLY A 59 0.07 -3.81 -14.87
C GLY A 59 1.61 -3.78 -14.78
N GLN A 60 2.25 -3.42 -15.89
CA GLN A 60 3.72 -3.27 -15.97
C GLN A 60 4.20 -1.85 -15.64
N LYS A 61 3.30 -0.85 -15.56
CA LYS A 61 3.68 0.53 -15.22
C LYS A 61 3.79 0.68 -13.71
N PHE A 62 4.91 1.24 -13.26
CA PHE A 62 5.18 1.48 -11.84
C PHE A 62 5.46 2.97 -11.63
N ASN A 63 4.61 3.65 -10.86
CA ASN A 63 4.79 5.06 -10.52
C ASN A 63 5.23 5.16 -9.06
N ILE A 64 6.41 5.74 -8.82
CA ILE A 64 7.01 5.87 -7.50
C ILE A 64 6.96 7.33 -7.07
N PHE A 65 6.38 7.57 -5.90
CA PHE A 65 6.32 8.90 -5.31
C PHE A 65 7.54 9.12 -4.43
N GLN A 66 8.61 9.68 -5.00
CA GLN A 66 9.75 10.13 -4.22
C GLN A 66 9.50 11.56 -3.73
N LYS A 67 9.52 11.78 -2.40
CA LYS A 67 9.63 13.14 -1.88
C LYS A 67 11.01 13.67 -2.26
N ARG A 68 11.08 14.69 -3.12
CA ARG A 68 12.29 15.51 -3.24
C ARG A 68 12.58 16.09 -1.86
N LYS A 69 13.77 15.80 -1.32
CA LYS A 69 14.37 16.64 -0.27
C LYS A 69 14.44 18.05 -0.84
N MET A 70 13.69 18.99 -0.26
CA MET A 70 14.06 20.41 -0.28
C MET A 70 15.06 20.63 0.84
#